data_AF-A0A660E091-F1
#
_entry.id   AF-A0A660E091-F1
#
_cell.length_a   1.000
_cell.length_b   1.000
_cell.length_c   1.000
_cell.angle_alpha   90.00
_cell.angle_beta   90.00
_cell.angle_gamma   90.00
#
_symmetry.space_group_name_H-M   'P 1'
#
loop_
_entity.id
_entity.type
_entity.pdbx_description
1 polymer ?
#
loop_
_entity_poly.entity_id
_entity_poly.type
_entity_poly.pdbx_seq_one_letter_code
_entity_poly.pdbx_strand_id
1 'polypeptide(L)' 'MKNTYEYEDGFGTELTMKASNANILMSARDIVSGDVVVTQLSLSEVDRLVEFLQSATQHVKDD' A
#
# COMPACT_ATOMS: atom_id res chain seq x y z
N MET A 1 -6.50 -8.20 -15.50
CA MET A 1 -5.13 -7.64 -15.62
C MET A 1 -4.48 -7.78 -14.25
N LYS A 2 -3.16 -8.03 -14.16
CA LYS A 2 -2.45 -8.11 -12.89
C LYS A 2 -1.25 -7.17 -12.97
N ASN A 3 -1.20 -6.20 -12.06
CA ASN A 3 -0.11 -5.23 -11.98
C ASN A 3 0.61 -5.43 -10.64
N THR A 4 1.93 -5.34 -10.67
CA THR A 4 2.78 -5.37 -9.48
C THR A 4 3.54 -4.05 -9.40
N TYR A 5 3.54 -3.45 -8.22
CA TYR A 5 4.30 -2.25 -7.90
C TYR A 5 5.22 -2.58 -6.73
N GLU A 6 6.48 -2.22 -6.86
CA GLU A 6 7.53 -2.50 -5.88
C GLU A 6 8.21 -1.19 -5.54
N TYR A 7 8.48 -0.99 -4.25
CA TYR A 7 9.18 0.15 -3.69
C TYR A 7 10.17 -0.34 -2.65
N GLU A 8 11.38 0.19 -2.69
CA GLU A 8 12.44 -0.05 -1.71
C GLU A 8 12.95 1.31 -1.25
N ASP A 9 13.03 1.53 0.06
CA ASP A 9 13.47 2.80 0.64
C ASP A 9 14.99 2.95 0.74
N GLY A 10 15.75 1.88 0.46
CA GLY A 10 17.20 1.81 0.58
C GLY A 10 17.72 1.65 2.02
N PHE A 11 16.83 1.54 3.00
CA PHE A 11 17.14 1.33 4.42
C PHE A 11 16.69 -0.04 4.94
N GLY A 12 16.26 -0.91 4.02
CA GLY A 12 15.80 -2.24 4.36
C GLY A 12 14.30 -2.34 4.59
N THR A 13 13.50 -1.42 4.05
CA THR A 13 12.05 -1.62 3.93
C THR A 13 11.65 -1.79 2.47
N GLU A 14 10.94 -2.88 2.18
CA GLU A 14 10.32 -3.15 0.89
C GLU A 14 8.80 -3.08 1.01
N LEU A 15 8.15 -2.38 0.09
CA LEU A 15 6.70 -2.41 -0.09
C LEU A 15 6.39 -3.02 -1.46
N THR A 16 5.54 -4.04 -1.47
CA THR A 16 4.99 -4.63 -2.69
C THR A 16 3.47 -4.50 -2.70
N MET A 17 2.92 -4.03 -3.82
CA MET A 17 1.50 -4.01 -4.09
C MET A 17 1.18 -4.83 -5.32
N LYS A 18 0.30 -5.82 -5.20
CA LYS A 18 -0.19 -6.66 -6.29
C LYS A 18 -1.68 -6.38 -6.48
N ALA A 19 -2.01 -5.69 -7.57
CA ALA A 19 -3.38 -5.35 -7.94
C ALA A 19 -3.93 -6.36 -8.95
N SER A 20 -5.16 -6.81 -8.72
CA SER A 20 -5.93 -7.65 -9.64
C SER A 20 -7.33 -7.07 -9.86
N ASN A 21 -8.11 -7.71 -10.74
CA ASN A 21 -9.51 -7.34 -10.96
C ASN A 21 -10.43 -7.66 -9.77
N ALA A 22 -9.94 -8.35 -8.73
CA ALA A 22 -10.76 -8.79 -7.59
C ALA A 22 -10.35 -8.12 -6.26
N ASN A 23 -9.07 -7.81 -6.10
CA ASN A 23 -8.50 -7.29 -4.86
C ASN A 23 -7.13 -6.65 -5.09
N ILE A 24 -6.64 -5.99 -4.05
CA ILE A 24 -5.26 -5.53 -3.94
C ILE A 24 -4.61 -6.20 -2.73
N LEU A 25 -3.46 -6.84 -2.95
CA LEU A 25 -2.60 -7.38 -1.90
C LEU A 25 -1.45 -6.40 -1.67
N MET A 26 -1.25 -5.95 -0.44
CA MET A 26 -0.12 -5.13 -0.02
C MET A 26 0.74 -5.92 0.96
N SER A 27 2.05 -5.91 0.78
CA SER A 27 3.00 -6.49 1.72
C SER A 27 4.12 -5.50 2.00
N ALA A 28 4.38 -5.26 3.27
CA ALA A 28 5.57 -4.55 3.75
C ALA A 28 6.51 -5.56 4.39
N ARG A 29 7.78 -5.49 4.04
CA ARG A 29 8.84 -6.35 4.56
C ARG A 29 9.97 -5.47 5.06
N ASP A 30 10.36 -5.65 6.31
CA ASP A 30 11.66 -5.20 6.80
C ASP A 30 12.68 -6.30 6.49
N ILE A 31 13.62 -6.03 5.60
CA ILE A 31 14.63 -6.99 5.15
C ILE A 31 15.73 -7.18 6.21
N VAL A 32 15.91 -6.22 7.12
CA VAL A 32 16.93 -6.26 8.18
C VAL A 32 16.46 -7.15 9.33
N SER A 33 15.23 -6.93 9.82
CA SER A 33 14.63 -7.78 10.85
C SER A 33 14.01 -9.07 10.30
N GLY A 34 13.60 -9.05 9.03
CA GLY A 34 12.85 -10.12 8.38
C GLY A 34 11.34 -10.07 8.64
N ASP A 35 10.85 -9.06 9.36
CA ASP A 35 9.43 -8.90 9.66
C ASP A 35 8.61 -8.64 8.40
N VAL A 36 7.43 -9.26 8.30
CA VAL A 36 6.54 -9.12 7.15
C VAL A 36 5.12 -8.88 7.63
N VAL A 37 4.52 -7.82 7.12
CA VAL A 37 3.08 -7.52 7.27
C VAL A 37 2.42 -7.66 5.90
N VAL A 38 1.33 -8.41 5.84
CA VAL A 38 0.54 -8.60 4.63
C VAL A 38 -0.90 -8.24 4.90
N THR A 39 -1.49 -7.43 4.02
CA THR A 39 -2.92 -7.11 4.04
C THR A 39 -3.52 -7.27 2.65
N GLN A 40 -4.76 -7.72 2.59
CA GLN A 40 -5.52 -7.83 1.36
C GLN A 40 -6.78 -6.98 1.50
N LEU A 41 -7.01 -6.12 0.52
CA LEU A 41 -8.18 -5.25 0.46
C LEU A 41 -9.05 -5.65 -0.73
N SER A 42 -10.35 -5.74 -0.50
CA SER A 42 -11.34 -5.76 -1.58
C SER A 42 -11.38 -4.41 -2.30
N LEU A 43 -11.94 -4.38 -3.52
CA LEU A 43 -12.01 -3.13 -4.29
C LEU A 43 -12.78 -2.02 -3.56
N SER A 44 -13.85 -2.34 -2.83
CA SER A 44 -14.61 -1.34 -2.07
C SER A 44 -13.84 -0.79 -0.87
N GLU A 45 -12.96 -1.58 -0.26
CA GLU A 45 -12.07 -1.11 0.80
C GLU A 45 -10.95 -0.23 0.24
N VAL A 46 -10.47 -0.53 -0.97
CA VAL A 46 -9.51 0.33 -1.69
C VAL A 46 -10.12 1.68 -2.00
N ASP A 47 -11.37 1.73 -2.49
CA ASP A 47 -12.04 3.00 -2.77
C ASP A 47 -12.13 3.89 -1.51
N ARG A 48 -12.53 3.29 -0.38
CA ARG A 48 -12.56 3.98 0.92
C ARG A 48 -11.18 4.44 1.38
N LEU A 49 -10.15 3.62 1.17
CA LEU A 49 -8.78 3.99 1.51
C LEU A 49 -8.31 5.19 0.67
N VAL A 50 -8.62 5.22 -0.62
CA VAL A 50 -8.28 6.34 -1.50
C VAL A 50 -8.98 7.61 -1.06
N GLU A 51 -10.29 7.55 -0.77
CA GLU A 51 -11.05 8.69 -0.25
C GLU A 51 -10.45 9.23 1.06
N PHE A 52 -10.11 8.32 1.98
CA PHE A 52 -9.47 8.68 3.25
C PHE A 52 -8.12 9.37 3.05
N LEU A 53 -7.25 8.81 2.18
CA LEU A 53 -5.93 9.38 1.90
C LEU A 53 -6.03 10.74 1.19
N GLN A 54 -6.96 10.91 0.27
CA GLN A 54 -7.21 12.20 -0.40
C GLN A 54 -7.66 13.26 0.60
N SER A 55 -8.56 12.90 1.52
CA SER A 55 -8.99 13.80 2.60
C SER A 55 -7.83 14.16 3.52
N ALA A 56 -7.04 13.18 3.97
CA ALA A 56 -5.90 13.40 4.86
C ALA A 56 -4.83 14.30 4.22
N THR A 57 -4.55 14.12 2.93
CA THR A 57 -3.52 14.90 2.21
C THR A 57 -3.96 16.32 1.84
N GLN A 58 -5.27 16.59 1.73
CA GLN A 58 -5.76 17.96 1.58
C GLN A 58 -5.52 18.79 2.83
N HIS A 59 -5.73 18.23 4.02
CA HIS A 59 -5.51 18.93 5.29
C HIS A 59 -4.02 19.25 5.55
N VAL A 60 -3.10 18.45 5.01
CA VAL A 60 -1.64 18.69 5.13
C VAL A 60 -1.16 19.89 4.29
N LYS A 61 -1.95 20.36 3.32
CA LYS A 61 -1.59 21.53 2.50
C LYS A 61 -2.06 22.87 3.08
N ASP A 62 -2.96 22.83 4.05
CA ASP A 62 -3.58 24.02 4.66
C ASP A 62 -2.95 24.39 6.03
N ASP A 63 -2.03 23.58 6.54
CA ASP A 63 -1.16 23.84 7.73
C ASP A 63 0.29 24.17 7.30
#